data_AF-A0A956XIM4-F1
#
_entry.id   AF-A0A956XIM4-F1
#
_cell.length_a   1.000
_cell.length_b   1.000
_cell.length_c   1.000
_cell.angle_alpha   90.00
_cell.angle_beta   90.00
_cell.angle_gamma   90.00
#
_symmetry.space_group_name_H-M   'P 1'
#
loop_
_entity.id
_entity.type
_entity.pdbx_description
1 polymer ?
#
loop_
_entity_poly.entity_id
_entity_poly.type
_entity_poly.pdbx_seq_one_letter_code
_entity_poly.pdbx_strand_id
1 'polypeptide(L)'
;MAEKPMTTLIRSIKQVNEQYIHLIHGMRIAFFGLILAIVGAVATYKFGLLAIPMAGGLLVIVAILFIGYKFWWKMLVFVLFGYMFLSRGFASIGFHPVFIGEITLSLGLITLLIFPFSDKIKLVSLKRLRQPEVIIILIMLGWNLACTLPYIGAYQFDALRDAMLYGYSIYALLIVALIPKDRIEAFFRLYGKAIPFVVAWSLPLLLNSHLQIVTWAFPGSPFPFIYSKGSDIGVHLAGIVAFMLLQLDQIHTTRPRWATWLMWITWGVSTIFYSSLGRALLLCAAASVGIVLMMRPLQSRWDRPLLMIVMVLCLMLITNTYTAEIDIGNHRVISAEQLVANVSSIFGIGDNSQGSLEGTKQWRLHWWDAIINYTFHGPYFWTGKGYGVNLANSDGFQVLADESLRSPHNGHLTYLARGGVPALVIWFAFLGVLAFRLLRFALLKFRSHPLQARYAVWLFAYLFAHMLMTSFDVFIEGPMGGIWFWALVGMSIAYFTNEEKPASRKFGLTPQQQSFDELLHLKTKPPLS
;
A
#
# COMPACT_ATOMS: atom_id res chain seq x y z
N MET A 1 37.18 47.70 0.83
CA MET A 1 36.32 48.14 1.95
C MET A 1 34.86 48.42 1.51
N ALA A 2 34.32 47.79 0.45
CA ALA A 2 33.04 48.20 -0.18
C ALA A 2 31.94 47.11 -0.23
N GLU A 3 32.04 46.01 0.52
CA GLU A 3 31.04 44.90 0.48
C GLU A 3 29.95 44.93 1.58
N LYS A 4 30.09 45.80 2.60
CA LYS A 4 29.14 45.87 3.75
C LYS A 4 27.74 46.44 3.46
N PRO A 5 27.52 47.42 2.55
CA PRO A 5 26.19 48.02 2.41
C PRO A 5 25.20 47.11 1.69
N MET A 6 25.65 46.31 0.72
CA MET A 6 24.78 45.47 -0.09
C MET A 6 24.25 44.23 0.64
N THR A 7 25.07 43.64 1.53
CA THR A 7 24.63 42.52 2.40
C THR A 7 23.61 42.96 3.46
N THR A 8 23.69 44.22 3.91
CA THR A 8 22.74 44.79 4.88
C THR A 8 21.38 45.08 4.22
N LEU A 9 21.37 45.59 2.99
CA LEU A 9 20.16 45.83 2.21
C LEU A 9 19.45 44.52 1.83
N ILE A 10 20.18 43.48 1.44
CA ILE A 10 19.61 42.16 1.12
C ILE A 10 18.98 41.51 2.37
N ARG A 11 19.60 41.68 3.55
CA ARG A 11 19.01 41.21 4.81
C ARG A 11 17.74 41.97 5.17
N SER A 12 17.71 43.30 5.03
CA SER A 12 16.50 44.07 5.35
C SER A 12 15.35 43.75 4.40
N ILE A 13 15.60 43.58 3.10
CA ILE A 13 14.59 43.16 2.12
C ILE A 13 14.04 41.76 2.45
N LYS A 14 14.91 40.81 2.82
CA LYS A 14 14.46 39.48 3.27
C LYS A 14 13.58 39.55 4.51
N GLN A 15 13.99 40.37 5.49
CA GLN A 15 13.29 40.49 6.76
C GLN A 15 11.91 41.15 6.61
N VAL A 16 11.82 42.19 5.77
CA VAL A 16 10.54 42.82 5.40
C VAL A 16 9.64 41.85 4.65
N ASN A 17 10.19 41.07 3.70
CA ASN A 17 9.41 40.09 2.95
C ASN A 17 8.89 38.95 3.84
N GLU A 18 9.69 38.48 4.80
CA GLU A 18 9.24 37.50 5.81
C GLU A 18 8.11 38.08 6.69
N GLN A 19 8.22 39.34 7.13
CA GLN A 19 7.19 40.02 7.90
C GLN A 19 5.86 40.14 7.13
N TYR A 20 5.92 40.50 5.84
CA TYR A 20 4.74 40.56 4.98
C TYR A 20 4.10 39.17 4.76
N ILE A 21 4.91 38.12 4.58
CA ILE A 21 4.41 36.75 4.46
C ILE A 21 3.70 36.30 5.74
N HIS A 22 4.25 36.65 6.92
CA HIS A 22 3.62 36.36 8.21
C HIS A 22 2.30 37.14 8.40
N LEU A 23 2.26 38.41 8.02
CA LEU A 23 1.05 39.24 8.09
C LEU A 23 -0.06 38.71 7.17
N ILE A 24 0.28 38.35 5.92
CA ILE A 24 -0.67 37.77 4.96
C ILE A 24 -1.18 36.40 5.47
N HIS A 25 -0.32 35.58 6.08
CA HIS A 25 -0.75 34.33 6.70
C HIS A 25 -1.69 34.58 7.89
N GLY A 26 -1.38 35.54 8.76
CA GLY A 26 -2.23 35.92 9.89
C GLY A 26 -3.60 36.42 9.44
N MET A 27 -3.64 37.29 8.43
CA MET A 27 -4.89 37.79 7.85
C MET A 27 -5.72 36.70 7.19
N ARG A 28 -5.08 35.76 6.46
CA ARG A 28 -5.77 34.60 5.89
C ARG A 28 -6.40 33.74 6.99
N ILE A 29 -5.66 33.44 8.06
CA ILE A 29 -6.18 32.65 9.20
C ILE A 29 -7.38 33.36 9.84
N ALA A 30 -7.29 34.67 10.08
CA ALA A 30 -8.39 35.45 10.65
C ALA A 30 -9.62 35.49 9.74
N PHE A 31 -9.43 35.68 8.44
CA PHE A 31 -10.51 35.71 7.45
C PHE A 31 -11.23 34.37 7.33
N PHE A 32 -10.48 33.26 7.24
CA PHE A 32 -11.08 31.92 7.21
C PHE A 32 -11.72 31.54 8.55
N GLY A 33 -11.14 31.96 9.68
CA GLY A 33 -11.75 31.82 11.00
C GLY A 33 -13.10 32.53 11.11
N LEU A 34 -13.20 33.74 10.54
CA LEU A 34 -14.45 34.49 10.48
C LEU A 34 -15.49 33.80 9.59
N ILE A 35 -15.10 33.31 8.40
CA ILE A 35 -15.99 32.54 7.52
C ILE A 35 -16.49 31.27 8.22
N LEU A 36 -15.60 30.52 8.89
CA LEU A 36 -15.96 29.34 9.68
C LEU A 36 -16.96 29.66 10.79
N ALA A 37 -16.76 30.77 11.51
CA ALA A 37 -17.67 31.22 12.55
C ALA A 37 -19.05 31.59 11.99
N ILE A 38 -19.10 32.33 10.86
CA ILE A 38 -20.35 32.73 10.22
C ILE A 38 -21.10 31.52 9.64
N VAL A 39 -20.41 30.64 8.91
CA VAL A 39 -21.01 29.42 8.34
C VAL A 39 -21.47 28.48 9.45
N GLY A 40 -20.68 28.32 10.52
CA GLY A 40 -21.04 27.53 11.68
C GLY A 40 -22.28 28.09 12.40
N ALA A 41 -22.37 29.40 12.59
CA ALA A 41 -23.54 30.04 13.20
C ALA A 41 -24.81 29.88 12.34
N VAL A 42 -24.70 30.10 11.03
CA VAL A 42 -25.83 29.94 10.09
C VAL A 42 -26.26 28.48 9.99
N ALA A 43 -25.31 27.54 9.95
CA ALA A 43 -25.61 26.11 9.90
C ALA A 43 -26.27 25.63 11.20
N THR A 44 -25.78 26.08 12.36
CA THR A 44 -26.37 25.73 13.67
C THR A 44 -27.79 26.25 13.80
N TYR A 45 -28.01 27.49 13.35
CA TYR A 45 -29.33 28.10 13.33
C TYR A 45 -30.32 27.36 12.42
N LYS A 46 -29.89 26.90 11.24
CA LYS A 46 -30.79 26.24 10.27
C LYS A 46 -30.94 24.73 10.44
N PHE A 47 -29.91 24.03 10.91
CA PHE A 47 -29.83 22.57 10.85
C PHE A 47 -29.62 21.91 12.23
N GLY A 48 -29.55 22.69 13.32
CA GLY A 48 -29.41 22.16 14.68
C GLY A 48 -28.15 21.29 14.83
N LEU A 49 -28.31 20.07 15.36
CA LEU A 49 -27.20 19.13 15.58
C LEU A 49 -26.45 18.71 14.29
N LEU A 50 -27.08 18.82 13.11
CA LEU A 50 -26.41 18.57 11.82
C LEU A 50 -25.35 19.63 11.47
N ALA A 51 -25.33 20.76 12.17
CA ALA A 51 -24.29 21.77 12.00
C ALA A 51 -22.91 21.30 12.49
N ILE A 52 -22.86 20.36 13.43
CA ILE A 52 -21.61 19.82 13.97
C ILE A 52 -20.80 19.09 12.89
N PRO A 53 -21.34 18.09 12.15
CA PRO A 53 -20.60 17.45 11.07
C PRO A 53 -20.30 18.40 9.91
N MET A 54 -21.19 19.37 9.61
CA MET A 54 -20.94 20.39 8.59
C MET A 54 -19.76 21.30 8.96
N ALA A 55 -19.70 21.78 10.20
CA ALA A 55 -18.60 22.56 10.72
C ALA A 55 -17.28 21.75 10.73
N GLY A 56 -17.35 20.47 11.11
CA GLY A 56 -16.23 19.54 11.01
C GLY A 56 -15.71 19.40 9.57
N GLY A 57 -16.60 19.22 8.59
CA GLY A 57 -16.25 19.18 7.17
C GLY A 57 -15.61 20.48 6.69
N LEU A 58 -16.14 21.63 7.11
CA LEU A 58 -15.57 22.94 6.76
C LEU A 58 -14.17 23.12 7.37
N LEU A 59 -13.97 22.73 8.63
CA LEU A 59 -12.67 22.76 9.30
C LEU A 59 -11.64 21.89 8.57
N VAL A 60 -12.06 20.72 8.09
CA VAL A 60 -11.21 19.84 7.28
C VAL A 60 -10.83 20.51 5.95
N ILE A 61 -11.79 21.11 5.22
CA ILE A 61 -11.50 21.83 3.97
C ILE A 61 -10.51 22.97 4.23
N VAL A 62 -10.74 23.75 5.29
CA VAL A 62 -9.84 24.82 5.71
C VAL A 62 -8.44 24.27 6.03
N ALA A 63 -8.35 23.18 6.80
CA ALA A 63 -7.07 22.53 7.09
C ALA A 63 -6.34 22.09 5.81
N ILE A 64 -7.05 21.54 4.81
CA ILE A 64 -6.45 21.18 3.51
C ILE A 64 -5.98 22.42 2.75
N LEU A 65 -6.75 23.52 2.73
CA LEU A 65 -6.34 24.76 2.07
C LEU A 65 -5.07 25.35 2.70
N PHE A 66 -4.93 25.28 4.03
CA PHE A 66 -3.79 25.82 4.77
C PHE A 66 -2.55 24.91 4.78
N ILE A 67 -2.74 23.60 4.89
CA ILE A 67 -1.63 22.62 5.02
C ILE A 67 -1.25 22.05 3.63
N GLY A 68 -2.18 22.08 2.67
CA GLY A 68 -2.04 21.52 1.33
C GLY A 68 -2.08 20.00 1.30
N TYR A 69 -1.47 19.42 0.27
CA TYR A 69 -1.39 17.95 0.08
C TYR A 69 -0.77 17.21 1.27
N LYS A 70 0.02 17.91 2.11
CA LYS A 70 0.70 17.33 3.28
C LYS A 70 -0.28 16.82 4.33
N PHE A 71 -1.47 17.43 4.45
CA PHE A 71 -2.48 16.98 5.40
C PHE A 71 -2.97 15.58 5.03
N TRP A 72 -3.44 15.45 3.78
CA TRP A 72 -3.87 14.16 3.25
C TRP A 72 -2.75 13.12 3.26
N TRP A 73 -1.53 13.47 2.84
CA TRP A 73 -0.40 12.55 2.85
C TRP A 73 -0.11 12.00 4.26
N LYS A 74 -0.14 12.86 5.30
CA LYS A 74 0.06 12.41 6.68
C LYS A 74 -1.06 11.48 7.14
N MET A 75 -2.31 11.75 6.77
CA MET A 75 -3.44 10.88 7.08
C MET A 75 -3.31 9.53 6.38
N LEU A 76 -2.95 9.50 5.10
CA LEU A 76 -2.66 8.26 4.38
C LEU A 76 -1.53 7.48 5.05
N VAL A 77 -0.41 8.12 5.38
CA VAL A 77 0.71 7.46 6.08
C VAL A 77 0.24 6.89 7.43
N PHE A 78 -0.53 7.65 8.20
CA PHE A 78 -1.10 7.18 9.46
C PHE A 78 -1.99 5.95 9.27
N VAL A 79 -2.88 5.97 8.27
CA VAL A 79 -3.77 4.84 7.97
C VAL A 79 -3.00 3.61 7.51
N LEU A 80 -2.01 3.78 6.63
CA LEU A 80 -1.15 2.70 6.20
C LEU A 80 -0.49 2.02 7.41
N PHE A 81 0.26 2.77 8.22
CA PHE A 81 0.91 2.19 9.40
C PHE A 81 -0.10 1.64 10.40
N GLY A 82 -1.28 2.26 10.56
CA GLY A 82 -2.38 1.70 11.33
C GLY A 82 -2.77 0.30 10.88
N TYR A 83 -2.96 0.08 9.58
CA TYR A 83 -3.20 -1.26 9.02
C TYR A 83 -2.03 -2.22 9.25
N MET A 84 -0.79 -1.76 9.13
CA MET A 84 0.39 -2.60 9.37
C MET A 84 0.50 -3.07 10.83
N PHE A 85 0.10 -2.24 11.80
CA PHE A 85 0.19 -2.56 13.24
C PHE A 85 -1.06 -3.26 13.79
N LEU A 86 -2.24 -3.04 13.20
CA LEU A 86 -3.52 -3.40 13.82
C LEU A 86 -4.56 -3.96 12.82
N SER A 87 -4.20 -4.16 11.54
CA SER A 87 -4.99 -4.86 10.51
C SER A 87 -6.49 -4.49 10.56
N ARG A 88 -7.39 -5.46 10.77
CA ARG A 88 -8.84 -5.24 10.79
C ARG A 88 -9.31 -4.38 11.93
N GLY A 89 -8.68 -4.47 13.10
CA GLY A 89 -9.08 -3.69 14.26
C GLY A 89 -8.93 -2.18 14.02
N PHE A 90 -7.93 -1.76 13.24
CA PHE A 90 -7.75 -0.35 12.88
C PHE A 90 -8.69 0.14 11.78
N ALA A 91 -9.10 -0.72 10.83
CA ALA A 91 -10.05 -0.27 9.80
C ALA A 91 -11.39 0.13 10.38
N SER A 92 -11.84 -0.57 11.43
CA SER A 92 -13.08 -0.27 12.13
C SER A 92 -13.07 1.03 12.93
N ILE A 93 -11.98 1.79 12.95
CA ILE A 93 -11.98 3.14 13.53
C ILE A 93 -12.96 4.01 12.73
N GLY A 94 -14.00 4.49 13.43
CA GLY A 94 -15.00 5.38 12.86
C GLY A 94 -16.41 4.84 13.07
N PHE A 95 -17.25 5.02 12.05
CA PHE A 95 -18.64 4.58 12.07
C PHE A 95 -18.84 3.52 10.99
N HIS A 96 -18.97 2.26 11.42
CA HIS A 96 -19.25 1.14 10.53
C HIS A 96 -20.56 1.42 9.75
N PRO A 97 -20.62 1.21 8.42
CA PRO A 97 -19.69 0.44 7.58
C PRO A 97 -18.60 1.26 6.88
N VAL A 98 -18.44 2.55 7.20
CA VAL A 98 -17.41 3.40 6.58
C VAL A 98 -16.10 3.22 7.34
N PHE A 99 -15.10 2.62 6.70
CA PHE A 99 -13.78 2.49 7.32
C PHE A 99 -13.01 3.82 7.22
N ILE A 100 -12.00 3.97 8.09
CA ILE A 100 -11.06 5.09 8.04
C ILE A 100 -10.38 5.25 6.66
N GLY A 101 -10.32 4.16 5.89
CA GLY A 101 -9.85 4.11 4.52
C GLY A 101 -10.73 4.92 3.56
N GLU A 102 -12.05 4.82 3.62
CA GLU A 102 -12.96 5.59 2.75
C GLU A 102 -12.95 7.08 3.13
N ILE A 103 -12.80 7.39 4.43
CA ILE A 103 -12.63 8.77 4.90
C ILE A 103 -11.35 9.37 4.30
N THR A 104 -10.24 8.64 4.38
CA THR A 104 -8.94 9.10 3.86
C THR A 104 -8.94 9.23 2.33
N LEU A 105 -9.70 8.37 1.63
CA LEU A 105 -9.90 8.47 0.19
C LEU A 105 -10.67 9.75 -0.17
N SER A 106 -11.76 10.01 0.56
CA SER A 106 -12.58 11.23 0.40
C SER A 106 -11.76 12.49 0.64
N LEU A 107 -10.91 12.52 1.67
CA LEU A 107 -9.98 13.62 1.91
C LEU A 107 -9.01 13.84 0.75
N GLY A 108 -8.54 12.77 0.11
CA GLY A 108 -7.66 12.84 -1.06
C GLY A 108 -8.35 13.41 -2.29
N LEU A 109 -9.59 12.97 -2.54
CA LEU A 109 -10.44 13.51 -3.61
C LEU A 109 -10.74 14.99 -3.38
N ILE A 110 -11.10 15.39 -2.16
CA ILE A 110 -11.30 16.80 -1.80
C ILE A 110 -10.01 17.60 -2.02
N THR A 111 -8.86 17.07 -1.59
CA THR A 111 -7.55 17.72 -1.79
C THR A 111 -7.25 17.93 -3.28
N LEU A 112 -7.59 16.95 -4.13
CA LEU A 112 -7.50 17.11 -5.57
C LEU A 112 -8.49 18.17 -6.07
N LEU A 113 -9.77 18.11 -5.72
CA LEU A 113 -10.78 19.06 -6.22
C LEU A 113 -10.46 20.52 -5.86
N ILE A 114 -9.88 20.76 -4.68
CA ILE A 114 -9.56 22.12 -4.23
C ILE A 114 -8.18 22.62 -4.68
N PHE A 115 -7.42 21.81 -5.45
CA PHE A 115 -6.08 22.20 -5.92
C PHE A 115 -6.06 23.56 -6.63
N PRO A 116 -7.06 23.95 -7.46
CA PRO A 116 -7.03 25.25 -8.15
C PRO A 116 -7.11 26.45 -7.20
N PHE A 117 -7.59 26.23 -5.97
CA PHE A 117 -7.85 27.28 -4.97
C PHE A 117 -6.75 27.39 -3.91
N SER A 118 -5.67 26.60 -4.00
CA SER A 118 -4.57 26.64 -3.03
C SER A 118 -3.20 26.60 -3.70
N ASP A 119 -2.40 27.65 -3.48
CA ASP A 119 -0.99 27.71 -3.93
C ASP A 119 -0.11 26.58 -3.37
N LYS A 120 -0.58 25.91 -2.30
CA LYS A 120 0.11 24.82 -1.61
C LYS A 120 -0.19 23.44 -2.20
N ILE A 121 -1.13 23.35 -3.14
CA ILE A 121 -1.50 22.11 -3.82
C ILE A 121 -1.20 22.32 -5.30
N LYS A 122 -0.20 21.60 -5.81
CA LYS A 122 0.16 21.64 -7.22
C LYS A 122 0.20 20.23 -7.75
N LEU A 123 -0.38 20.03 -8.92
CA LEU A 123 -0.17 18.80 -9.68
C LEU A 123 1.33 18.68 -9.96
N VAL A 124 1.94 17.58 -9.52
CA VAL A 124 3.39 17.46 -9.53
C VAL A 124 3.93 17.42 -10.96
N SER A 125 3.32 16.63 -11.84
CA SER A 125 3.70 16.57 -13.25
C SER A 125 2.66 15.87 -14.12
N LEU A 126 2.29 16.49 -15.25
CA LEU A 126 1.44 15.86 -16.26
C LEU A 126 2.11 14.63 -16.90
N LYS A 127 3.45 14.55 -16.92
CA LYS A 127 4.19 13.37 -17.44
C LYS A 127 3.90 12.11 -16.63
N ARG A 128 3.62 12.26 -15.33
CA ARG A 128 3.22 11.14 -14.46
C ARG A 128 1.86 10.58 -14.81
N LEU A 129 0.91 11.44 -15.20
CA LEU A 129 -0.43 11.02 -15.60
C LEU A 129 -0.46 10.34 -16.97
N ARG A 130 0.60 10.52 -17.78
CA ARG A 130 0.76 9.90 -19.10
C ARG A 130 1.53 8.58 -19.07
N GLN A 131 1.87 8.06 -17.89
CA GLN A 131 2.55 6.78 -17.79
C GLN A 131 1.60 5.63 -18.20
N PRO A 132 2.09 4.58 -18.91
CA PRO A 132 1.25 3.48 -19.36
C PRO A 132 0.44 2.82 -18.23
N GLU A 133 1.01 2.68 -17.04
CA GLU A 133 0.32 2.11 -15.88
C GLU A 133 -0.90 2.94 -15.47
N VAL A 134 -0.78 4.27 -15.53
CA VAL A 134 -1.90 5.18 -15.19
C VAL A 134 -3.01 5.05 -16.22
N ILE A 135 -2.67 4.95 -17.51
CA ILE A 135 -3.65 4.76 -18.58
C ILE A 135 -4.40 3.43 -18.38
N ILE A 136 -3.69 2.34 -18.07
CA ILE A 136 -4.32 1.04 -17.83
C ILE A 136 -5.18 1.09 -16.56
N ILE A 137 -4.75 1.76 -15.48
CA ILE A 137 -5.59 1.98 -14.29
C ILE A 137 -6.87 2.73 -14.64
N LEU A 138 -6.81 3.77 -15.48
CA LEU A 138 -7.99 4.52 -15.92
C LEU A 138 -8.93 3.65 -16.76
N ILE A 139 -8.39 2.81 -17.66
CA ILE A 139 -9.17 1.84 -18.43
C ILE A 139 -9.83 0.82 -17.49
N MET A 140 -9.09 0.32 -16.51
CA MET A 140 -9.59 -0.61 -15.49
C MET A 140 -10.71 0.02 -14.67
N LEU A 141 -10.55 1.26 -14.21
CA LEU A 141 -11.58 2.01 -13.51
C LEU A 141 -12.83 2.17 -14.38
N GLY A 142 -12.67 2.60 -15.64
CA GLY A 142 -13.78 2.80 -16.56
C GLY A 142 -14.55 1.51 -16.85
N TRP A 143 -13.84 0.42 -17.15
CA TRP A 143 -14.45 -0.88 -17.44
C TRP A 143 -15.22 -1.45 -16.25
N ASN A 144 -14.58 -1.50 -15.08
CA ASN A 144 -15.22 -2.08 -13.90
C ASN A 144 -16.34 -1.17 -13.35
N LEU A 145 -16.24 0.15 -13.54
CA LEU A 145 -17.35 1.07 -13.26
C LEU A 145 -18.54 0.79 -14.18
N ALA A 146 -18.32 0.57 -15.48
CA ALA A 146 -19.38 0.18 -16.41
C ALA A 146 -20.03 -1.16 -16.01
N CYS A 147 -19.26 -2.10 -15.44
CA CYS A 147 -19.79 -3.36 -14.89
C CYS A 147 -20.45 -3.19 -13.51
N THR A 148 -20.27 -2.06 -12.84
CA THR A 148 -20.83 -1.78 -11.50
C THR A 148 -22.13 -1.00 -11.58
N LEU A 149 -22.19 0.05 -12.41
CA LEU A 149 -23.32 0.98 -12.49
C LEU A 149 -24.69 0.30 -12.66
N PRO A 150 -24.86 -0.73 -13.52
CA PRO A 150 -26.16 -1.40 -13.69
C PRO A 150 -26.68 -2.08 -12.42
N TYR A 151 -25.79 -2.41 -11.48
CA TYR A 151 -26.09 -3.22 -10.31
C TYR A 151 -26.30 -2.39 -9.04
N ILE A 152 -25.95 -1.09 -9.06
CA ILE A 152 -26.12 -0.20 -7.89
C ILE A 152 -27.58 -0.10 -7.46
N GLY A 153 -28.53 -0.03 -8.40
CA GLY A 153 -29.96 0.07 -8.07
C GLY A 153 -30.48 -1.17 -7.34
N ALA A 154 -30.02 -2.36 -7.73
CA ALA A 154 -30.49 -3.63 -7.19
C ALA A 154 -29.75 -4.05 -5.91
N TYR A 155 -28.43 -3.85 -5.86
CA TYR A 155 -27.56 -4.35 -4.78
C TYR A 155 -27.04 -3.25 -3.86
N GLN A 156 -27.29 -1.98 -4.16
CA GLN A 156 -27.01 -0.84 -3.29
C GLN A 156 -25.57 -0.85 -2.74
N PHE A 157 -25.43 -0.91 -1.41
CA PHE A 157 -24.14 -0.89 -0.72
C PHE A 157 -23.26 -2.10 -1.07
N ASP A 158 -23.84 -3.26 -1.35
CA ASP A 158 -23.08 -4.44 -1.75
C ASP A 158 -22.36 -4.24 -3.08
N ALA A 159 -22.98 -3.53 -4.04
CA ALA A 159 -22.30 -3.17 -5.29
C ALA A 159 -21.10 -2.25 -5.03
N LEU A 160 -21.25 -1.26 -4.14
CA LEU A 160 -20.16 -0.34 -3.78
C LEU A 160 -19.04 -1.04 -3.02
N ARG A 161 -19.39 -1.93 -2.09
CA ARG A 161 -18.46 -2.77 -1.34
C ARG A 161 -17.65 -3.65 -2.28
N ASP A 162 -18.33 -4.37 -3.18
CA ASP A 162 -17.68 -5.27 -4.12
C ASP A 162 -16.81 -4.47 -5.13
N ALA A 163 -17.20 -3.24 -5.48
CA ALA A 163 -16.45 -2.35 -6.34
C ALA A 163 -15.13 -1.85 -5.73
N MET A 164 -14.93 -1.97 -4.40
CA MET A 164 -13.67 -1.58 -3.76
C MET A 164 -12.47 -2.39 -4.25
N LEU A 165 -12.69 -3.58 -4.86
CA LEU A 165 -11.67 -4.36 -5.57
C LEU A 165 -10.82 -3.50 -6.54
N TYR A 166 -11.48 -2.63 -7.31
CA TYR A 166 -10.83 -1.70 -8.23
C TYR A 166 -10.87 -0.25 -7.74
N GLY A 167 -11.84 0.10 -6.88
CA GLY A 167 -12.04 1.46 -6.36
C GLY A 167 -10.84 2.01 -5.59
N TYR A 168 -10.13 1.17 -4.83
CA TYR A 168 -8.92 1.61 -4.13
C TYR A 168 -7.77 2.05 -5.07
N SER A 169 -7.83 1.75 -6.37
CA SER A 169 -6.86 2.27 -7.35
C SER A 169 -6.82 3.79 -7.45
N ILE A 170 -7.88 4.48 -7.00
CA ILE A 170 -7.91 5.93 -6.88
C ILE A 170 -6.79 6.44 -5.95
N TYR A 171 -6.39 5.68 -4.91
CA TYR A 171 -5.23 6.02 -4.10
C TYR A 171 -3.95 6.14 -4.93
N ALA A 172 -3.74 5.23 -5.87
CA ALA A 172 -2.57 5.29 -6.75
C ALA A 172 -2.59 6.58 -7.58
N LEU A 173 -3.74 6.92 -8.16
CA LEU A 173 -3.92 8.13 -8.96
C LEU A 173 -3.68 9.41 -8.15
N LEU A 174 -4.21 9.48 -6.92
CA LEU A 174 -4.01 10.60 -6.02
C LEU A 174 -2.54 10.78 -5.64
N ILE A 175 -1.82 9.70 -5.34
CA ILE A 175 -0.38 9.77 -5.04
C ILE A 175 0.41 10.25 -6.26
N VAL A 176 0.11 9.70 -7.43
CA VAL A 176 0.75 10.08 -8.71
C VAL A 176 0.55 11.57 -9.01
N ALA A 177 -0.66 12.08 -8.79
CA ALA A 177 -1.02 13.45 -9.05
C ALA A 177 -0.44 14.45 -8.04
N LEU A 178 -0.50 14.15 -6.73
CA LEU A 178 -0.32 15.13 -5.67
C LEU A 178 1.00 15.01 -4.90
N ILE A 179 1.65 13.85 -4.87
CA ILE A 179 2.74 13.60 -3.92
C ILE A 179 4.11 13.71 -4.60
N PRO A 180 4.97 14.64 -4.18
CA PRO A 180 6.30 14.81 -4.76
C PRO A 180 7.27 13.71 -4.30
N LYS A 181 8.33 13.52 -5.08
CA LYS A 181 9.30 12.43 -4.90
C LYS A 181 9.96 12.43 -3.52
N ASP A 182 10.31 13.59 -2.97
CA ASP A 182 10.96 13.75 -1.66
C ASP A 182 10.11 13.19 -0.50
N ARG A 183 8.78 13.26 -0.62
CA ARG A 183 7.84 12.75 0.38
C ARG A 183 7.73 11.24 0.34
N ILE A 184 7.84 10.66 -0.85
CA ILE A 184 7.90 9.21 -1.03
C ILE A 184 9.22 8.66 -0.44
N GLU A 185 10.34 9.35 -0.65
CA GLU A 185 11.61 8.99 0.01
C GLU A 185 11.50 9.10 1.53
N ALA A 186 10.82 10.13 2.04
CA ALA A 186 10.56 10.25 3.47
C ALA A 186 9.72 9.08 4.01
N PHE A 187 8.76 8.58 3.22
CA PHE A 187 8.02 7.37 3.58
C PHE A 187 8.91 6.12 3.60
N PHE A 188 9.79 5.91 2.63
CA PHE A 188 10.73 4.78 2.67
C PHE A 188 11.64 4.83 3.89
N ARG A 189 12.10 6.03 4.29
CA ARG A 189 12.85 6.23 5.53
C ARG A 189 12.02 5.91 6.78
N LEU A 190 10.77 6.35 6.80
CA LEU A 190 9.85 6.06 7.89
C LEU A 190 9.57 4.55 8.00
N TYR A 191 9.34 3.88 6.87
CA TYR A 191 9.17 2.43 6.80
C TYR A 191 10.35 1.72 7.43
N GLY A 192 11.59 2.03 7.03
CA GLY A 192 12.80 1.45 7.63
C GLY A 192 12.99 1.72 9.13
N LYS A 193 12.48 2.86 9.63
CA LYS A 193 12.46 3.17 11.07
C LYS A 193 11.39 2.41 11.83
N ALA A 194 10.26 2.11 11.18
CA ALA A 194 9.14 1.39 11.77
C ALA A 194 9.39 -0.12 11.90
N ILE A 195 10.25 -0.71 11.06
CA ILE A 195 10.49 -2.18 11.02
C ILE A 195 10.74 -2.79 12.41
N PRO A 196 11.66 -2.29 13.25
CA PRO A 196 11.92 -2.92 14.56
C PRO A 196 10.66 -2.98 15.43
N PHE A 197 9.83 -1.94 15.37
CA PHE A 197 8.58 -1.86 16.12
C PHE A 197 7.54 -2.81 15.57
N VAL A 198 7.38 -2.90 14.25
CA VAL A 198 6.40 -3.80 13.62
C VAL A 198 6.77 -5.25 13.88
N VAL A 199 8.03 -5.62 13.71
CA VAL A 199 8.49 -6.99 13.96
C VAL A 199 8.31 -7.36 15.43
N ALA A 200 8.71 -6.49 16.36
CA ALA A 200 8.52 -6.72 17.79
C ALA A 200 7.03 -6.79 18.19
N TRP A 201 6.18 -5.96 17.58
CA TRP A 201 4.74 -5.91 17.85
C TRP A 201 3.97 -7.09 17.26
N SER A 202 4.48 -7.71 16.20
CA SER A 202 3.74 -8.77 15.49
C SER A 202 3.43 -10.00 16.35
N LEU A 203 4.29 -10.35 17.32
CA LEU A 203 4.05 -11.47 18.26
C LEU A 203 3.00 -11.13 19.33
N PRO A 204 3.07 -10.01 20.06
CA PRO A 204 1.98 -9.56 20.93
C PRO A 204 0.63 -9.45 20.21
N LEU A 205 0.64 -8.93 18.98
CA LEU A 205 -0.57 -8.80 18.17
C LEU A 205 -1.19 -10.16 17.83
N LEU A 206 -0.34 -11.13 17.43
CA LEU A 206 -0.76 -12.51 17.21
C LEU A 206 -1.37 -13.10 18.48
N LEU A 207 -0.67 -12.96 19.60
CA LEU A 207 -1.10 -13.49 20.90
C LEU A 207 -2.47 -12.92 21.29
N ASN A 208 -2.68 -11.61 21.16
CA ASN A 208 -3.98 -11.01 21.43
C ASN A 208 -5.07 -11.51 20.50
N SER A 209 -4.76 -11.72 19.22
CA SER A 209 -5.73 -12.20 18.22
C SER A 209 -6.22 -13.63 18.54
N HIS A 210 -5.38 -14.46 19.17
CA HIS A 210 -5.74 -15.82 19.58
C HIS A 210 -6.32 -15.90 20.98
N LEU A 211 -5.69 -15.24 21.95
CA LEU A 211 -6.08 -15.33 23.36
C LEU A 211 -7.15 -14.32 23.76
N GLN A 212 -7.47 -13.35 22.90
CA GLN A 212 -8.47 -12.30 23.16
C GLN A 212 -8.22 -11.57 24.49
N ILE A 213 -6.94 -11.26 24.79
CA ILE A 213 -6.53 -10.61 26.06
C ILE A 213 -7.16 -9.22 26.18
N VAL A 214 -7.16 -8.46 25.08
CA VAL A 214 -7.79 -7.15 24.94
C VAL A 214 -8.91 -7.27 23.93
N THR A 215 -10.14 -7.17 24.40
CA THR A 215 -11.38 -7.34 23.62
C THR A 215 -12.07 -6.02 23.26
N TRP A 216 -11.51 -4.88 23.67
CA TRP A 216 -12.11 -3.58 23.38
C TRP A 216 -12.28 -3.37 21.87
N ALA A 217 -13.46 -2.95 21.45
CA ALA A 217 -13.85 -2.73 20.06
C ALA A 217 -14.62 -1.41 19.92
N PHE A 218 -14.56 -0.80 18.73
CA PHE A 218 -15.39 0.36 18.40
C PHE A 218 -16.87 -0.04 18.30
N PRO A 219 -17.83 0.87 18.60
CA PRO A 219 -19.25 0.59 18.44
C PRO A 219 -19.59 0.09 17.03
N GLY A 220 -20.22 -1.08 16.94
CA GLY A 220 -20.59 -1.71 15.67
C GLY A 220 -19.46 -2.42 14.93
N SER A 221 -18.24 -2.48 15.47
CA SER A 221 -17.14 -3.26 14.89
C SER A 221 -17.32 -4.75 15.18
N PRO A 222 -17.22 -5.64 14.18
CA PRO A 222 -17.21 -7.09 14.39
C PRO A 222 -15.87 -7.62 14.92
N PHE A 223 -14.82 -6.79 14.95
CA PHE A 223 -13.48 -7.18 15.39
C PHE A 223 -13.00 -6.32 16.57
N PRO A 224 -12.26 -6.91 17.53
CA PRO A 224 -11.50 -6.16 18.53
C PRO A 224 -10.52 -5.19 17.87
N PHE A 225 -10.19 -4.11 18.58
CA PHE A 225 -9.24 -3.11 18.10
C PHE A 225 -7.82 -3.66 17.91
N ILE A 226 -7.40 -4.56 18.80
CA ILE A 226 -6.13 -5.28 18.67
C ILE A 226 -6.43 -6.63 18.02
N TYR A 227 -6.53 -6.63 16.70
CA TYR A 227 -6.81 -7.85 15.94
C TYR A 227 -5.96 -7.89 14.68
N SER A 228 -5.38 -9.04 14.40
CA SER A 228 -4.67 -9.30 13.15
C SER A 228 -5.30 -10.38 12.32
N LYS A 229 -5.46 -10.09 11.02
CA LYS A 229 -5.64 -11.12 10.01
C LYS A 229 -4.24 -11.60 9.58
N GLY A 230 -4.01 -12.92 9.60
CA GLY A 230 -2.70 -13.48 9.27
C GLY A 230 -2.19 -13.08 7.88
N SER A 231 -3.07 -13.04 6.88
CA SER A 231 -2.74 -12.63 5.51
C SER A 231 -2.07 -11.25 5.44
N ASP A 232 -2.59 -10.29 6.20
CA ASP A 232 -2.12 -8.90 6.19
C ASP A 232 -0.70 -8.84 6.75
N ILE A 233 -0.49 -9.43 7.93
CA ILE A 233 0.81 -9.45 8.58
C ILE A 233 1.84 -10.24 7.76
N GLY A 234 1.46 -11.37 7.17
CA GLY A 234 2.35 -12.17 6.33
C GLY A 234 2.90 -11.39 5.13
N VAL A 235 2.05 -10.60 4.46
CA VAL A 235 2.49 -9.74 3.35
C VAL A 235 3.43 -8.63 3.86
N HIS A 236 3.15 -8.02 5.01
CA HIS A 236 4.06 -7.05 5.63
C HIS A 236 5.41 -7.68 6.00
N LEU A 237 5.43 -8.88 6.59
CA LEU A 237 6.67 -9.61 6.90
C LEU A 237 7.48 -9.94 5.64
N ALA A 238 6.82 -10.25 4.53
CA ALA A 238 7.47 -10.45 3.22
C ALA A 238 8.07 -9.15 2.66
N GLY A 239 7.40 -8.00 2.86
CA GLY A 239 7.95 -6.68 2.52
C GLY A 239 9.14 -6.29 3.39
N ILE A 240 9.07 -6.59 4.69
CA ILE A 240 10.12 -6.31 5.70
C ILE A 240 11.39 -7.10 5.37
N VAL A 241 11.29 -8.41 5.11
CA VAL A 241 12.47 -9.24 4.82
C VAL A 241 13.17 -8.77 3.56
N ALA A 242 12.41 -8.40 2.52
CA ALA A 242 12.98 -7.85 1.30
C ALA A 242 13.72 -6.52 1.59
N PHE A 243 13.13 -5.65 2.40
CA PHE A 243 13.74 -4.36 2.79
C PHE A 243 15.03 -4.54 3.58
N MET A 244 15.06 -5.49 4.53
CA MET A 244 16.21 -5.83 5.36
C MET A 244 17.33 -6.53 4.57
N LEU A 245 17.00 -7.49 3.69
CA LEU A 245 17.98 -8.15 2.81
C LEU A 245 18.61 -7.17 1.83
N LEU A 246 17.80 -6.24 1.33
CA LEU A 246 18.27 -5.11 0.55
C LEU A 246 18.91 -4.05 1.42
N GLN A 247 19.13 -4.21 2.73
CA GLN A 247 19.79 -3.27 3.66
C GLN A 247 19.23 -1.83 3.63
N LEU A 248 17.97 -1.66 3.24
CA LEU A 248 17.36 -0.33 3.09
C LEU A 248 17.07 0.30 4.47
N ASP A 249 16.92 -0.51 5.51
CA ASP A 249 16.69 -0.12 6.90
C ASP A 249 17.93 0.49 7.56
N GLN A 250 19.12 0.25 6.99
CA GLN A 250 20.40 0.68 7.55
C GLN A 250 20.98 1.93 6.88
N ILE A 251 20.36 2.41 5.80
CA ILE A 251 20.87 3.58 5.03
C ILE A 251 20.93 4.84 5.89
N HIS A 252 19.92 5.05 6.72
CA HIS A 252 19.77 6.27 7.53
C HIS A 252 19.81 5.99 9.03
N THR A 253 20.05 4.74 9.43
CA THR A 253 20.04 4.33 10.84
C THR A 253 21.05 3.20 11.02
N THR A 254 22.17 3.50 11.66
CA THR A 254 23.15 2.48 12.04
C THR A 254 22.67 1.79 13.31
N ARG A 255 22.48 0.47 13.25
CA ARG A 255 22.10 -0.35 14.41
C ARG A 255 23.28 -1.22 14.84
N PRO A 256 23.48 -1.47 16.14
CA PRO A 256 24.47 -2.43 16.57
C PRO A 256 24.12 -3.83 16.07
N ARG A 257 25.15 -4.69 15.91
CA ARG A 257 24.99 -6.04 15.35
C ARG A 257 23.96 -6.88 16.12
N TRP A 258 23.95 -6.80 17.44
CA TRP A 258 23.01 -7.55 18.28
C TRP A 258 21.55 -7.17 17.99
N ALA A 259 21.25 -5.88 17.78
CA ALA A 259 19.90 -5.42 17.48
C ALA A 259 19.44 -5.91 16.10
N THR A 260 20.36 -5.97 15.14
CA THR A 260 20.10 -6.53 13.82
C THR A 260 19.77 -8.03 13.91
N TRP A 261 20.55 -8.79 14.69
CA TRP A 261 20.28 -10.21 14.93
C TRP A 261 18.95 -10.45 15.65
N LEU A 262 18.65 -9.63 16.67
CA LEU A 262 17.37 -9.70 17.37
C LEU A 262 16.20 -9.46 16.40
N MET A 263 16.31 -8.51 15.48
CA MET A 263 15.30 -8.28 14.44
C MET A 263 15.14 -9.49 13.51
N TRP A 264 16.23 -10.13 13.08
CA TRP A 264 16.17 -11.34 12.26
C TRP A 264 15.50 -12.51 12.98
N ILE A 265 15.86 -12.73 14.25
CA ILE A 265 15.28 -13.78 15.08
C ILE A 265 13.78 -13.51 15.29
N THR A 266 13.42 -12.31 15.73
CA THR A 266 12.01 -11.94 15.95
C THR A 266 11.19 -12.01 14.68
N TRP A 267 11.74 -11.57 13.52
CA TRP A 267 11.09 -11.73 12.23
C TRP A 267 10.90 -13.21 11.84
N GLY A 268 11.93 -14.04 12.04
CA GLY A 268 11.88 -15.47 11.73
C GLY A 268 10.84 -16.20 12.59
N VAL A 269 10.85 -15.95 13.90
CA VAL A 269 9.84 -16.47 14.84
C VAL A 269 8.44 -16.02 14.41
N SER A 270 8.24 -14.73 14.16
CA SER A 270 6.95 -14.19 13.70
C SER A 270 6.49 -14.88 12.41
N THR A 271 7.39 -15.04 11.44
CA THR A 271 7.07 -15.71 10.17
C THR A 271 6.66 -17.16 10.37
N ILE A 272 7.34 -17.91 11.24
CA ILE A 272 6.99 -19.30 11.56
C ILE A 272 5.59 -19.37 12.20
N PHE A 273 5.33 -18.53 13.19
CA PHE A 273 4.05 -18.50 13.91
C PHE A 273 2.89 -18.06 13.02
N TYR A 274 3.05 -17.01 12.21
CA TYR A 274 1.98 -16.61 11.28
C TYR A 274 1.79 -17.64 10.15
N SER A 275 2.87 -18.31 9.69
CA SER A 275 2.76 -19.33 8.65
C SER A 275 2.06 -20.61 9.10
N SER A 276 2.02 -20.91 10.41
CA SER A 276 1.21 -22.02 10.93
C SER A 276 -0.29 -21.77 10.78
N LEU A 277 -0.72 -20.50 10.68
CA LEU A 277 -2.10 -20.12 10.40
C LEU A 277 -2.47 -20.19 8.91
N GLY A 278 -1.48 -20.16 8.01
CA GLY A 278 -1.73 -20.14 6.57
C GLY A 278 -0.47 -20.29 5.73
N ARG A 279 -0.45 -21.33 4.88
CA ARG A 279 0.72 -21.69 4.05
C ARG A 279 1.08 -20.63 3.00
N ALA A 280 0.10 -19.84 2.56
CA ALA A 280 0.32 -18.74 1.62
C ALA A 280 1.29 -17.68 2.15
N LEU A 281 1.39 -17.51 3.48
CA LEU A 281 2.29 -16.53 4.09
C LEU A 281 3.75 -16.93 3.94
N LEU A 282 4.06 -18.21 4.14
CA LEU A 282 5.40 -18.74 3.91
C LEU A 282 5.80 -18.56 2.44
N LEU A 283 4.88 -18.81 1.51
CA LEU A 283 5.12 -18.57 0.09
C LEU A 283 5.47 -17.11 -0.19
N CYS A 284 4.74 -16.17 0.41
CA CYS A 284 5.01 -14.74 0.24
C CYS A 284 6.41 -14.37 0.74
N ALA A 285 6.78 -14.83 1.94
CA ALA A 285 8.12 -14.58 2.50
C ALA A 285 9.21 -15.21 1.63
N ALA A 286 9.03 -16.48 1.22
CA ALA A 286 9.96 -17.21 0.37
C ALA A 286 10.14 -16.55 -1.00
N ALA A 287 9.04 -16.11 -1.63
CA ALA A 287 9.07 -15.42 -2.91
C ALA A 287 9.78 -14.06 -2.81
N SER A 288 9.55 -13.29 -1.75
CA SER A 288 10.26 -12.03 -1.49
C SER A 288 11.77 -12.23 -1.35
N VAL A 289 12.18 -13.25 -0.58
CA VAL A 289 13.59 -13.64 -0.45
C VAL A 289 14.16 -14.10 -1.80
N GLY A 290 13.38 -14.95 -2.51
CA GLY A 290 13.53 -15.37 -3.90
C GLY A 290 13.98 -14.23 -4.81
N ILE A 291 13.08 -13.27 -4.98
CA ILE A 291 13.24 -12.11 -5.83
C ILE A 291 14.48 -11.30 -5.45
N VAL A 292 14.69 -11.01 -4.16
CA VAL A 292 15.83 -10.20 -3.71
C VAL A 292 17.15 -10.89 -4.04
N LEU A 293 17.30 -12.18 -3.79
CA LEU A 293 18.54 -12.90 -4.05
C LEU A 293 18.79 -13.12 -5.56
N MET A 294 17.74 -13.26 -6.38
CA MET A 294 17.89 -13.29 -7.84
C MET A 294 18.33 -11.94 -8.42
N MET A 295 17.79 -10.85 -7.89
CA MET A 295 17.98 -9.51 -8.45
C MET A 295 19.15 -8.73 -7.86
N ARG A 296 19.61 -9.09 -6.66
CA ARG A 296 20.79 -8.47 -6.07
C ARG A 296 22.00 -8.85 -6.94
N PRO A 297 22.82 -7.89 -7.40
CA PRO A 297 24.11 -8.20 -8.00
C PRO A 297 25.03 -8.74 -6.90
N LEU A 298 24.90 -10.04 -6.61
CA LEU A 298 25.75 -10.74 -5.67
C LEU A 298 27.09 -11.04 -6.34
N GLN A 299 28.17 -10.73 -5.64
CA GLN A 299 29.54 -11.04 -6.07
C GLN A 299 29.85 -12.54 -5.95
N SER A 300 29.01 -13.32 -5.28
CA SER A 300 29.18 -14.75 -5.04
C SER A 300 28.27 -15.61 -5.94
N ARG A 301 28.71 -16.82 -6.27
CA ARG A 301 28.05 -17.74 -7.21
C ARG A 301 27.22 -18.83 -6.52
N TRP A 302 27.32 -18.95 -5.18
CA TRP A 302 26.75 -20.04 -4.37
C TRP A 302 25.38 -19.73 -3.73
N ASP A 303 24.96 -18.48 -3.79
CA ASP A 303 23.73 -17.94 -3.22
C ASP A 303 22.49 -18.28 -4.06
N ARG A 304 22.67 -18.56 -5.36
CA ARG A 304 21.62 -19.02 -6.28
C ARG A 304 21.16 -20.47 -6.00
N PRO A 305 22.05 -21.46 -5.81
CA PRO A 305 21.61 -22.78 -5.39
C PRO A 305 20.99 -22.80 -3.98
N LEU A 306 21.48 -21.97 -3.05
CA LEU A 306 20.83 -21.80 -1.73
C LEU A 306 19.41 -21.24 -1.85
N LEU A 307 19.20 -20.27 -2.76
CA LEU A 307 17.87 -19.75 -3.08
C LEU A 307 16.94 -20.85 -3.59
N MET A 308 17.44 -21.66 -4.53
CA MET A 308 16.65 -22.75 -5.08
C MET A 308 16.31 -23.78 -4.00
N ILE A 309 17.23 -24.08 -3.09
CA ILE A 309 16.98 -24.96 -1.95
C ILE A 309 15.92 -24.37 -1.02
N VAL A 310 16.02 -23.09 -0.65
CA VAL A 310 15.01 -22.43 0.21
C VAL A 310 13.65 -22.36 -0.49
N MET A 311 13.61 -22.04 -1.78
CA MET A 311 12.38 -22.05 -2.57
C MET A 311 11.78 -23.46 -2.66
N VAL A 312 12.59 -24.49 -2.91
CA VAL A 312 12.15 -25.89 -2.97
C VAL A 312 11.64 -26.35 -1.61
N LEU A 313 12.33 -26.03 -0.51
CA LEU A 313 11.86 -26.31 0.85
C LEU A 313 10.56 -25.57 1.17
N CYS A 314 10.42 -24.30 0.76
CA CYS A 314 9.16 -23.60 0.95
C CYS A 314 8.05 -24.21 0.08
N LEU A 315 8.34 -24.57 -1.17
CA LEU A 315 7.41 -25.20 -2.10
C LEU A 315 6.91 -26.54 -1.54
N MET A 316 7.83 -27.37 -1.06
CA MET A 316 7.50 -28.65 -0.44
C MET A 316 6.66 -28.43 0.85
N LEU A 317 6.90 -27.34 1.62
CA LEU A 317 6.17 -26.94 2.86
C LEU A 317 4.72 -26.60 2.54
N ILE A 318 4.50 -26.08 1.33
CA ILE A 318 3.20 -25.68 0.86
C ILE A 318 2.44 -26.87 0.26
N THR A 319 3.10 -27.71 -0.53
CA THR A 319 2.47 -28.80 -1.30
C THR A 319 2.21 -30.09 -0.50
N ASN A 320 2.64 -30.17 0.77
CA ASN A 320 2.60 -31.41 1.55
C ASN A 320 3.39 -32.56 0.90
N THR A 321 4.30 -32.29 -0.05
CA THR A 321 5.02 -33.34 -0.80
C THR A 321 6.14 -34.01 -0.01
N TYR A 322 6.27 -33.77 1.29
CA TYR A 322 7.16 -34.54 2.18
C TYR A 322 6.55 -35.83 2.68
N THR A 323 5.28 -36.08 2.35
CA THR A 323 4.69 -37.40 2.49
C THR A 323 5.25 -38.40 1.47
N ALA A 324 6.29 -38.03 0.70
CA ALA A 324 7.19 -39.02 0.12
C ALA A 324 7.87 -39.76 1.29
N GLU A 325 7.24 -40.86 1.70
CA GLU A 325 7.78 -41.84 2.63
C GLU A 325 9.13 -42.30 2.08
N ILE A 326 10.21 -41.67 2.56
CA ILE A 326 11.53 -42.25 2.41
C ILE A 326 11.62 -43.26 3.56
N ASP A 327 11.26 -44.50 3.24
CA ASP A 327 11.43 -45.64 4.12
C ASP A 327 12.93 -45.84 4.38
N ILE A 328 13.42 -45.25 5.46
CA ILE A 328 14.75 -45.52 6.01
C ILE A 328 14.57 -46.52 7.15
N GLY A 329 13.90 -47.64 6.91
CA GLY A 329 14.19 -48.97 7.44
C GLY A 329 14.50 -49.15 8.93
N ASN A 330 14.08 -48.25 9.82
CA ASN A 330 14.21 -48.38 11.27
C ASN A 330 13.20 -47.48 12.00
N HIS A 331 12.50 -48.05 12.97
CA HIS A 331 11.30 -47.56 13.67
C HIS A 331 11.42 -46.22 14.44
N ARG A 332 11.72 -45.12 13.75
CA ARG A 332 11.40 -43.77 14.22
C ARG A 332 11.32 -42.80 13.05
N VAL A 333 10.11 -42.64 12.51
CA VAL A 333 9.80 -41.58 11.56
C VAL A 333 9.80 -40.27 12.34
N ILE A 334 10.89 -39.49 12.26
CA ILE A 334 10.89 -38.12 12.76
C ILE A 334 10.25 -37.26 11.67
N SER A 335 8.92 -37.18 11.68
CA SER A 335 8.22 -36.28 10.76
C SER A 335 8.19 -34.86 11.32
N ALA A 336 8.45 -33.87 10.46
CA ALA A 336 8.27 -32.46 10.81
C ALA A 336 6.81 -32.14 11.20
N GLU A 337 5.86 -32.98 10.78
CA GLU A 337 4.46 -32.94 11.22
C GLU A 337 4.34 -33.16 12.72
N GLN A 338 5.15 -34.04 13.31
CA GLN A 338 5.14 -34.25 14.75
C GLN A 338 5.73 -33.03 15.49
N LEU A 339 6.70 -32.35 14.91
CA LEU A 339 7.26 -31.11 15.47
C LEU A 339 6.24 -29.95 15.40
N VAL A 340 5.54 -29.80 14.27
CA VAL A 340 4.48 -28.81 14.08
C VAL A 340 3.25 -29.12 14.94
N ALA A 341 2.85 -30.39 15.02
CA ALA A 341 1.75 -30.86 15.85
C ALA A 341 2.04 -30.70 17.35
N ASN A 342 3.29 -30.90 17.77
CA ASN A 342 3.72 -30.66 19.16
C ASN A 342 3.78 -29.17 19.49
N VAL A 343 4.14 -28.31 18.53
CA VAL A 343 4.09 -26.86 18.73
C VAL A 343 2.65 -26.37 18.74
N SER A 344 1.78 -26.85 17.84
CA SER A 344 0.36 -26.47 17.82
C SER A 344 -0.42 -26.99 19.03
N SER A 345 -0.04 -28.14 19.60
CA SER A 345 -0.65 -28.68 20.83
C SER A 345 -0.27 -27.88 22.08
N ILE A 346 0.95 -27.33 22.15
CA ILE A 346 1.38 -26.42 23.22
C ILE A 346 0.55 -25.12 23.25
N PHE A 347 0.00 -24.70 22.10
CA PHE A 347 -0.87 -23.52 21.99
C PHE A 347 -2.38 -23.86 21.91
N GLY A 348 -2.77 -25.10 22.21
CA GLY A 348 -4.18 -25.49 22.38
C GLY A 348 -5.01 -25.47 21.08
N ILE A 349 -4.39 -25.56 19.90
CA ILE A 349 -5.12 -25.65 18.63
C ILE A 349 -5.42 -27.13 18.36
N GLY A 350 -6.38 -27.66 19.12
CA GLY A 350 -6.94 -29.00 18.95
C GLY A 350 -8.12 -28.99 17.98
N ASP A 351 -8.18 -30.04 17.15
CA ASP A 351 -9.21 -30.31 16.14
C ASP A 351 -10.63 -30.03 16.61
N ASN A 352 -11.30 -29.09 15.93
CA ASN A 352 -12.76 -29.02 15.87
C ASN A 352 -13.20 -29.19 14.41
N SER A 353 -13.28 -30.45 14.01
CA SER A 353 -13.86 -30.94 12.77
C SER A 353 -15.37 -30.81 12.80
N GLN A 354 -15.91 -29.62 12.46
CA GLN A 354 -17.30 -29.49 11.96
C GLN A 354 -17.64 -28.19 11.20
N GLY A 355 -16.65 -27.39 10.74
CA GLY A 355 -16.93 -26.08 10.09
C GLY A 355 -16.05 -25.68 8.89
N SER A 356 -15.49 -26.62 8.11
CA SER A 356 -14.34 -26.32 7.21
C SER A 356 -14.57 -26.58 5.71
N LEU A 357 -15.80 -26.59 5.19
CA LEU A 357 -15.99 -26.80 3.74
C LEU A 357 -15.36 -25.66 2.90
N GLU A 358 -15.50 -24.40 3.34
CA GLU A 358 -14.85 -23.20 2.75
C GLU A 358 -13.31 -23.29 2.68
N GLY A 359 -12.73 -24.02 3.64
CA GLY A 359 -11.29 -24.16 3.81
C GLY A 359 -10.67 -25.26 2.94
N THR A 360 -11.48 -26.16 2.36
CA THR A 360 -10.94 -27.30 1.62
C THR A 360 -10.42 -26.91 0.24
N LYS A 361 -9.28 -27.49 -0.15
CA LYS A 361 -8.70 -27.29 -1.49
C LYS A 361 -9.67 -27.64 -2.61
N GLN A 362 -10.42 -28.74 -2.45
CA GLN A 362 -11.38 -29.21 -3.46
C GLN A 362 -12.53 -28.22 -3.65
N TRP A 363 -13.12 -27.73 -2.55
CA TRP A 363 -14.19 -26.73 -2.63
C TRP A 363 -13.75 -25.47 -3.40
N ARG A 364 -12.53 -24.97 -3.13
CA ARG A 364 -11.97 -23.84 -3.89
C ARG A 364 -11.79 -24.15 -5.37
N LEU A 365 -11.21 -25.31 -5.71
CA LEU A 365 -10.99 -25.70 -7.10
C LEU A 365 -12.31 -25.85 -7.88
N HIS A 366 -13.35 -26.43 -7.26
CA HIS A 366 -14.67 -26.53 -7.88
C HIS A 366 -15.31 -25.16 -8.09
N TRP A 367 -15.21 -24.25 -7.12
CA TRP A 367 -15.73 -22.89 -7.29
C TRP A 367 -14.96 -22.14 -8.39
N TRP A 368 -13.63 -22.24 -8.40
CA TRP A 368 -12.79 -21.62 -9.41
C TRP A 368 -13.10 -22.14 -10.82
N ASP A 369 -13.33 -23.45 -10.95
CA ASP A 369 -13.74 -24.07 -12.20
C ASP A 369 -15.12 -23.57 -12.66
N ALA A 370 -16.09 -23.44 -11.75
CA ALA A 370 -17.40 -22.85 -12.07
C ALA A 370 -17.26 -21.42 -12.64
N ILE A 371 -16.42 -20.58 -12.01
CA ILE A 371 -16.13 -19.21 -12.48
C ILE A 371 -15.53 -19.22 -13.88
N ILE A 372 -14.52 -20.05 -14.11
CA ILE A 372 -13.87 -20.19 -15.41
C ILE A 372 -14.89 -20.65 -16.46
N ASN A 373 -15.75 -21.61 -16.13
CA ASN A 373 -16.73 -22.15 -17.06
C ASN A 373 -17.79 -21.12 -17.46
N TYR A 374 -18.42 -20.41 -16.51
CA TYR A 374 -19.45 -19.45 -16.87
C TYR A 374 -18.92 -18.18 -17.55
N THR A 375 -17.61 -17.91 -17.44
CA THR A 375 -16.95 -16.78 -18.11
C THR A 375 -16.37 -17.14 -19.46
N PHE A 376 -15.53 -18.17 -19.57
CA PHE A 376 -14.91 -18.55 -20.85
C PHE A 376 -15.83 -19.37 -21.75
N HIS A 377 -16.71 -20.18 -21.18
CA HIS A 377 -17.61 -21.09 -21.92
C HIS A 377 -19.09 -20.74 -21.74
N GLY A 378 -19.39 -19.63 -21.05
CA GLY A 378 -20.75 -19.23 -20.69
C GLY A 378 -21.09 -17.81 -21.11
N PRO A 379 -22.27 -17.30 -20.68
CA PRO A 379 -22.78 -16.01 -21.11
C PRO A 379 -22.04 -14.82 -20.49
N TYR A 380 -21.21 -15.03 -19.46
CA TYR A 380 -20.58 -13.96 -18.69
C TYR A 380 -19.16 -13.60 -19.16
N PHE A 381 -18.81 -13.94 -20.40
CA PHE A 381 -17.50 -13.62 -20.97
C PHE A 381 -17.15 -12.14 -20.88
N TRP A 382 -18.08 -11.26 -21.28
CA TRP A 382 -17.80 -9.83 -21.38
C TRP A 382 -17.87 -9.14 -20.03
N THR A 383 -19.01 -9.20 -19.35
CA THR A 383 -19.27 -8.35 -18.18
C THR A 383 -19.10 -9.06 -16.85
N GLY A 384 -18.83 -10.37 -16.85
CA GLY A 384 -18.98 -11.16 -15.63
C GLY A 384 -20.43 -11.11 -15.12
N LYS A 385 -20.63 -11.54 -13.87
CA LYS A 385 -21.91 -11.44 -13.14
C LYS A 385 -22.17 -10.03 -12.58
N GLY A 386 -21.20 -9.12 -12.68
CA GLY A 386 -21.29 -7.76 -12.14
C GLY A 386 -20.92 -7.64 -10.66
N TYR A 387 -21.01 -6.41 -10.17
CA TYR A 387 -20.68 -6.04 -8.80
C TYR A 387 -21.95 -5.97 -7.94
N GLY A 388 -21.94 -6.55 -6.74
CA GLY A 388 -23.09 -6.58 -5.83
C GLY A 388 -23.82 -7.91 -5.76
N VAL A 389 -23.77 -8.74 -6.82
CA VAL A 389 -24.23 -10.14 -6.74
C VAL A 389 -23.37 -10.88 -5.70
N ASN A 390 -24.01 -11.62 -4.78
CA ASN A 390 -23.30 -12.57 -3.93
C ASN A 390 -22.89 -13.78 -4.77
N LEU A 391 -21.59 -13.89 -5.10
CA LEU A 391 -21.08 -14.95 -5.96
C LEU A 391 -21.24 -16.34 -5.31
N ALA A 392 -21.08 -16.46 -3.98
CA ALA A 392 -21.25 -17.75 -3.31
C ALA A 392 -22.70 -18.23 -3.40
N ASN A 393 -23.68 -17.34 -3.20
CA ASN A 393 -25.09 -17.69 -3.37
C ASN A 393 -25.39 -18.05 -4.83
N SER A 394 -24.93 -17.23 -5.77
CA SER A 394 -25.20 -17.43 -7.20
C SER A 394 -24.52 -18.65 -7.80
N ASP A 395 -23.36 -19.04 -7.27
CA ASP A 395 -22.57 -20.19 -7.75
C ASP A 395 -22.90 -21.48 -6.98
N GLY A 396 -23.68 -21.42 -5.89
CA GLY A 396 -24.02 -22.58 -5.06
C GLY A 396 -22.90 -23.00 -4.09
N PHE A 397 -22.01 -22.08 -3.73
CA PHE A 397 -20.89 -22.31 -2.81
C PHE A 397 -21.08 -21.63 -1.45
N GLN A 398 -22.29 -21.16 -1.13
CA GLN A 398 -22.57 -20.58 0.18
C GLN A 398 -22.51 -21.66 1.28
N VAL A 399 -21.70 -21.41 2.30
CA VAL A 399 -21.50 -22.32 3.44
C VAL A 399 -21.66 -21.61 4.78
N LEU A 400 -21.81 -20.28 4.77
CA LEU A 400 -22.04 -19.48 5.97
C LEU A 400 -23.54 -19.18 6.10
N ALA A 401 -24.08 -19.42 7.29
CA ALA A 401 -25.50 -19.22 7.58
C ALA A 401 -25.94 -17.75 7.51
N ASP A 402 -25.00 -16.81 7.67
CA ASP A 402 -25.23 -15.36 7.58
C ASP A 402 -25.03 -14.81 6.15
N GLU A 403 -24.77 -15.69 5.19
CA GLU A 403 -24.49 -15.38 3.79
C GLU A 403 -23.33 -14.37 3.57
N SER A 404 -22.42 -14.24 4.55
CA SER A 404 -21.36 -13.23 4.51
C SER A 404 -20.22 -13.56 3.53
N LEU A 405 -20.08 -14.82 3.11
CA LEU A 405 -19.17 -15.25 2.05
C LEU A 405 -19.70 -14.77 0.71
N ARG A 406 -18.84 -14.07 -0.05
CA ARG A 406 -19.21 -13.40 -1.31
C ARG A 406 -18.18 -13.49 -2.43
N SER A 407 -16.97 -13.97 -2.11
CA SER A 407 -15.83 -13.98 -3.04
C SER A 407 -15.08 -15.32 -2.97
N PRO A 408 -14.47 -15.77 -4.07
CA PRO A 408 -13.92 -17.13 -4.20
C PRO A 408 -12.57 -17.37 -3.51
N HIS A 409 -12.16 -16.50 -2.57
CA HIS A 409 -10.82 -16.52 -1.96
C HIS A 409 -9.67 -16.49 -3.00
N ASN A 410 -9.89 -15.76 -4.10
CA ASN A 410 -8.91 -15.51 -5.13
C ASN A 410 -9.30 -14.22 -5.88
N GLY A 411 -8.61 -13.11 -5.59
CA GLY A 411 -8.93 -11.81 -6.16
C GLY A 411 -8.75 -11.72 -7.67
N HIS A 412 -7.90 -12.57 -8.28
CA HIS A 412 -7.81 -12.67 -9.74
C HIS A 412 -9.11 -13.24 -10.31
N LEU A 413 -9.65 -14.30 -9.69
CA LEU A 413 -10.95 -14.85 -10.08
C LEU A 413 -12.11 -13.93 -9.69
N THR A 414 -11.98 -13.09 -8.67
CA THR A 414 -12.95 -12.04 -8.40
C THR A 414 -13.05 -11.04 -9.55
N TYR A 415 -11.92 -10.61 -10.15
CA TYR A 415 -11.94 -9.77 -11.37
C TYR A 415 -12.66 -10.48 -12.53
N LEU A 416 -12.35 -11.76 -12.76
CA LEU A 416 -12.99 -12.56 -13.80
C LEU A 416 -14.50 -12.71 -13.59
N ALA A 417 -14.90 -13.11 -12.38
CA ALA A 417 -16.29 -13.33 -12.01
C ALA A 417 -17.15 -12.06 -12.11
N ARG A 418 -16.58 -10.90 -11.75
CA ARG A 418 -17.35 -9.64 -11.66
C ARG A 418 -17.29 -8.76 -12.89
N GLY A 419 -16.17 -8.75 -13.61
CA GLY A 419 -15.96 -7.89 -14.77
C GLY A 419 -15.63 -8.64 -16.07
N GLY A 420 -15.73 -9.97 -16.06
CA GLY A 420 -15.49 -10.83 -17.21
C GLY A 420 -14.03 -10.99 -17.60
N VAL A 421 -13.80 -11.64 -18.74
CA VAL A 421 -12.47 -11.82 -19.33
C VAL A 421 -11.76 -10.48 -19.59
N PRO A 422 -12.44 -9.41 -20.09
CA PRO A 422 -11.79 -8.11 -20.27
C PRO A 422 -11.22 -7.53 -18.97
N ALA A 423 -11.95 -7.61 -17.85
CA ALA A 423 -11.44 -7.11 -16.57
C ALA A 423 -10.20 -7.86 -16.11
N LEU A 424 -10.19 -9.20 -16.26
CA LEU A 424 -9.03 -10.04 -15.93
C LEU A 424 -7.82 -9.69 -16.81
N VAL A 425 -8.02 -9.50 -18.12
CA VAL A 425 -6.96 -9.14 -19.06
C VAL A 425 -6.38 -7.76 -18.73
N ILE A 426 -7.23 -6.77 -18.45
CA ILE A 426 -6.77 -5.42 -18.05
C ILE A 426 -5.99 -5.50 -16.73
N TRP A 427 -6.47 -6.27 -15.76
CA TRP A 427 -5.79 -6.48 -14.49
C TRP A 427 -4.38 -7.08 -14.68
N PHE A 428 -4.25 -8.16 -15.45
CA PHE A 428 -2.94 -8.75 -15.72
C PHE A 428 -2.05 -7.88 -16.59
N ALA A 429 -2.61 -7.12 -17.54
CA ALA A 429 -1.85 -6.15 -18.32
C ALA A 429 -1.25 -5.06 -17.42
N PHE A 430 -2.04 -4.54 -16.47
CA PHE A 430 -1.55 -3.60 -15.47
C PHE A 430 -0.40 -4.19 -14.64
N LEU A 431 -0.58 -5.39 -14.10
CA LEU A 431 0.45 -6.07 -13.30
C LEU A 431 1.74 -6.31 -14.12
N GLY A 432 1.59 -6.78 -15.36
CA GLY A 432 2.71 -7.05 -16.26
C GLY A 432 3.50 -5.79 -16.61
N VAL A 433 2.82 -4.69 -16.94
CA VAL A 433 3.48 -3.41 -17.25
C VAL A 433 4.21 -2.85 -16.04
N LEU A 434 3.57 -2.86 -14.86
CA LEU A 434 4.18 -2.38 -13.63
C LEU A 434 5.41 -3.21 -13.24
N ALA A 435 5.29 -4.54 -13.29
CA ALA A 435 6.39 -5.47 -13.04
C ALA A 435 7.55 -5.24 -14.01
N PHE A 436 7.25 -5.17 -15.32
CA PHE A 436 8.25 -4.92 -16.35
C PHE A 436 9.01 -3.61 -16.10
N ARG A 437 8.32 -2.52 -15.77
CA ARG A 437 8.97 -1.24 -15.48
C ARG A 437 9.90 -1.33 -14.28
N LEU A 438 9.45 -1.91 -13.16
CA LEU A 438 10.26 -2.02 -11.94
C LEU A 438 11.49 -2.92 -12.16
N LEU A 439 11.29 -4.09 -12.78
CA LEU A 439 12.36 -5.02 -13.11
C LEU A 439 13.38 -4.38 -14.06
N ARG A 440 12.91 -3.78 -15.16
CA ARG A 440 13.76 -3.08 -16.12
C ARG A 440 14.54 -1.95 -15.45
N PHE A 441 13.90 -1.15 -14.60
CA PHE A 441 14.58 -0.07 -13.88
C PHE A 441 15.68 -0.63 -12.98
N ALA A 442 15.36 -1.64 -12.16
CA ALA A 442 16.34 -2.27 -11.28
C ALA A 442 17.54 -2.78 -12.08
N LEU A 443 17.31 -3.65 -13.07
CA LEU A 443 18.35 -4.29 -13.88
C LEU A 443 19.26 -3.27 -14.59
N LEU A 444 18.68 -2.23 -15.21
CA LEU A 444 19.46 -1.24 -15.97
C LEU A 444 20.13 -0.20 -15.08
N LYS A 445 19.60 0.09 -13.89
CA LYS A 445 20.07 1.20 -13.05
C LYS A 445 20.84 0.76 -11.81
N PHE A 446 21.01 -0.54 -11.54
CA PHE A 446 21.76 -1.06 -10.39
C PHE A 446 23.16 -0.47 -10.22
N ARG A 447 23.90 -0.21 -11.31
CA ARG A 447 25.25 0.40 -11.24
C ARG A 447 25.22 1.92 -11.08
N SER A 448 24.36 2.59 -11.85
CA SER A 448 24.32 4.07 -11.90
C SER A 448 23.55 4.71 -10.74
N HIS A 449 22.52 4.03 -10.23
CA HIS A 449 21.58 4.52 -9.22
C HIS A 449 21.24 3.37 -8.25
N PRO A 450 22.22 2.86 -7.49
CA PRO A 450 22.09 1.62 -6.71
C PRO A 450 20.98 1.67 -5.66
N LEU A 451 20.77 2.84 -5.03
CA LEU A 451 19.72 3.02 -4.04
C LEU A 451 18.32 2.92 -4.68
N GLN A 452 18.09 3.63 -5.76
CA GLN A 452 16.81 3.62 -6.48
C GLN A 452 16.52 2.24 -7.06
N ALA A 453 17.53 1.53 -7.56
CA ALA A 453 17.39 0.16 -8.02
C ALA A 453 16.99 -0.79 -6.87
N ARG A 454 17.57 -0.65 -5.68
CA ARG A 454 17.15 -1.41 -4.49
C ARG A 454 15.71 -1.11 -4.09
N TYR A 455 15.26 0.15 -4.15
CA TYR A 455 13.84 0.47 -3.95
C TYR A 455 12.94 -0.16 -5.01
N ALA A 456 13.37 -0.23 -6.28
CA ALA A 456 12.60 -0.88 -7.33
C ALA A 456 12.43 -2.38 -7.07
N VAL A 457 13.50 -3.07 -6.64
CA VAL A 457 13.44 -4.50 -6.25
C VAL A 457 12.56 -4.70 -5.03
N TRP A 458 12.69 -3.85 -4.01
CA TRP A 458 11.84 -3.94 -2.83
C TRP A 458 10.36 -3.76 -3.17
N LEU A 459 10.01 -2.73 -3.94
CA LEU A 459 8.64 -2.48 -4.39
C LEU A 459 8.11 -3.66 -5.22
N PHE A 460 8.91 -4.21 -6.12
CA PHE A 460 8.52 -5.37 -6.91
C PHE A 460 8.28 -6.60 -6.02
N ALA A 461 9.21 -6.96 -5.14
CA ALA A 461 9.06 -8.08 -4.21
C ALA A 461 7.82 -7.92 -3.33
N TYR A 462 7.60 -6.71 -2.80
CA TYR A 462 6.49 -6.44 -1.91
C TYR A 462 5.14 -6.48 -2.63
N LEU A 463 5.03 -5.87 -3.82
CA LEU A 463 3.83 -5.95 -4.65
C LEU A 463 3.57 -7.38 -5.13
N PHE A 464 4.62 -8.15 -5.43
CA PHE A 464 4.49 -9.56 -5.80
C PHE A 464 3.93 -10.41 -4.65
N ALA A 465 4.37 -10.18 -3.41
CA ALA A 465 3.79 -10.80 -2.24
C ALA A 465 2.29 -10.47 -2.06
N HIS A 466 1.87 -9.23 -2.38
CA HIS A 466 0.44 -8.89 -2.40
C HIS A 466 -0.33 -9.72 -3.44
N MET A 467 0.23 -9.94 -4.63
CA MET A 467 -0.43 -10.73 -5.69
C MET A 467 -0.48 -12.22 -5.35
N LEU A 468 0.58 -12.76 -4.74
CA LEU A 468 0.55 -14.12 -4.21
C LEU A 468 -0.55 -14.27 -3.16
N MET A 469 -0.64 -13.35 -2.21
CA MET A 469 -1.71 -13.39 -1.20
C MET A 469 -3.10 -13.27 -1.83
N THR A 470 -3.25 -12.37 -2.81
CA THR A 470 -4.49 -12.18 -3.58
C THR A 470 -4.93 -13.46 -4.28
N SER A 471 -4.01 -14.37 -4.62
CA SER A 471 -4.35 -15.66 -5.25
C SER A 471 -5.00 -16.66 -4.29
N PHE A 472 -4.90 -16.46 -2.97
CA PHE A 472 -5.35 -17.43 -1.96
C PHE A 472 -6.29 -16.86 -0.89
N ASP A 473 -6.60 -15.57 -0.95
CA ASP A 473 -7.42 -14.88 0.05
C ASP A 473 -8.13 -13.66 -0.55
N VAL A 474 -9.21 -13.22 0.10
CA VAL A 474 -9.88 -11.94 -0.12
C VAL A 474 -9.05 -10.85 0.55
N PHE A 475 -8.08 -10.34 -0.19
CA PHE A 475 -6.98 -9.51 0.33
C PHE A 475 -7.06 -8.06 -0.16
N ILE A 476 -7.00 -7.84 -1.48
CA ILE A 476 -7.05 -6.49 -2.06
C ILE A 476 -8.46 -5.90 -2.14
N GLU A 477 -9.48 -6.74 -1.95
CA GLU A 477 -10.88 -6.34 -1.80
C GLU A 477 -11.12 -5.58 -0.49
N GLY A 478 -10.34 -5.90 0.57
CA GLY A 478 -10.41 -5.22 1.85
C GLY A 478 -9.50 -3.99 1.92
N PRO A 479 -9.81 -2.99 2.77
CA PRO A 479 -9.04 -1.75 2.84
C PRO A 479 -7.58 -1.96 3.25
N MET A 480 -7.28 -2.93 4.13
CA MET A 480 -5.94 -3.15 4.66
C MET A 480 -4.95 -3.54 3.55
N GLY A 481 -5.29 -4.57 2.77
CA GLY A 481 -4.49 -5.01 1.63
C GLY A 481 -4.64 -4.10 0.42
N GLY A 482 -5.87 -3.69 0.09
CA GLY A 482 -6.19 -2.90 -1.09
C GLY A 482 -5.57 -1.51 -1.07
N ILE A 483 -5.76 -0.74 0.00
CA ILE A 483 -5.24 0.63 0.11
C ILE A 483 -3.71 0.60 0.15
N TRP A 484 -3.12 -0.34 0.90
CA TRP A 484 -1.67 -0.47 0.96
C TRP A 484 -1.06 -0.84 -0.40
N PHE A 485 -1.64 -1.82 -1.10
CA PHE A 485 -1.24 -2.20 -2.45
C PHE A 485 -1.27 -1.00 -3.39
N TRP A 486 -2.42 -0.33 -3.51
CA TRP A 486 -2.58 0.80 -4.43
C TRP A 486 -1.74 2.02 -4.02
N ALA A 487 -1.46 2.21 -2.73
CA ALA A 487 -0.53 3.22 -2.27
C ALA A 487 0.90 2.94 -2.74
N LEU A 488 1.37 1.68 -2.63
CA LEU A 488 2.68 1.26 -3.15
C LEU A 488 2.76 1.40 -4.68
N VAL A 489 1.68 1.06 -5.41
CA VAL A 489 1.57 1.29 -6.85
C VAL A 489 1.75 2.77 -7.17
N GLY A 490 0.98 3.65 -6.52
CA GLY A 490 1.09 5.10 -6.73
C GLY A 490 2.48 5.64 -6.43
N MET A 491 3.07 5.22 -5.31
CA MET A 491 4.44 5.57 -4.94
C MET A 491 5.45 5.10 -5.98
N SER A 492 5.30 3.89 -6.51
CA SER A 492 6.20 3.35 -7.53
C SER A 492 6.17 4.16 -8.82
N ILE A 493 4.98 4.52 -9.30
CA ILE A 493 4.80 5.33 -10.52
C ILE A 493 5.38 6.73 -10.30
N ALA A 494 5.01 7.38 -9.19
CA ALA A 494 5.47 8.72 -8.87
C ALA A 494 7.00 8.80 -8.68
N TYR A 495 7.60 7.81 -8.02
CA TYR A 495 9.02 7.80 -7.68
C TYR A 495 9.95 7.58 -8.88
N PHE A 496 9.55 6.68 -9.80
CA PHE A 496 10.37 6.29 -10.96
C PHE A 496 10.04 7.06 -12.25
N THR A 497 9.04 7.94 -12.22
CA THR A 497 8.84 8.90 -13.32
C THR A 497 9.76 10.09 -13.12
N ASN A 498 10.61 10.37 -14.12
CA ASN A 498 11.52 11.51 -14.07
C ASN A 498 10.74 12.83 -13.99
N GLU A 499 10.95 13.58 -12.92
CA GLU A 499 10.69 15.01 -12.90
C GLU A 499 11.90 15.67 -13.55
N GLU A 500 11.71 16.35 -14.69
CA GLU A 500 12.65 17.40 -15.04
C GLU A 500 12.64 18.35 -13.86
N LYS A 501 13.79 18.55 -13.20
CA LYS A 501 13.97 19.76 -12.40
C LYS A 501 13.52 20.88 -13.33
N PRO A 502 12.56 21.75 -12.94
CA PRO A 502 12.34 22.95 -13.72
C PRO A 502 13.73 23.56 -13.85
N ALA A 503 14.23 23.63 -15.10
CA ALA A 503 15.42 24.40 -15.39
C ALA A 503 15.18 25.69 -14.63
N SER A 504 16.12 26.07 -13.77
CA SER A 504 16.08 27.36 -13.11
C SER A 504 16.02 28.39 -14.24
N ARG A 505 14.81 28.73 -14.70
CA ARG A 505 14.54 29.99 -15.34
C ARG A 505 14.96 30.93 -14.24
N LYS A 506 16.17 31.47 -14.37
CA LYS A 506 16.58 32.71 -13.72
C LYS A 506 15.54 33.74 -14.17
N PHE A 507 14.36 33.70 -13.57
CA PHE A 507 13.34 34.71 -13.73
C PHE A 507 13.94 35.95 -13.08
N GLY A 508 14.34 36.90 -13.91
CA GLY A 508 14.76 38.22 -13.46
C GLY A 508 16.07 38.75 -14.00
N LEU A 509 16.77 38.07 -14.93
CA LEU A 509 17.88 38.71 -15.64
C LEU A 509 17.44 39.08 -17.06
N THR A 510 17.40 40.38 -17.36
CA THR A 510 17.27 40.86 -18.74
C THR A 510 18.48 40.37 -19.56
N PRO A 511 18.39 40.25 -20.90
CA PRO A 511 19.51 39.82 -21.74
C PRO A 511 20.81 40.60 -21.49
N GLN A 512 20.71 41.86 -21.09
CA GLN A 512 21.86 42.71 -20.70
C GLN A 512 22.53 42.29 -19.38
N GLN A 513 21.80 41.70 -18.43
CA GLN A 513 22.38 41.24 -17.17
C GLN A 513 23.08 39.88 -17.33
N GLN A 514 22.65 39.06 -18.28
CA GLN A 514 23.35 37.81 -18.62
C GLN A 514 24.72 38.06 -19.28
N SER A 515 24.83 39.08 -20.15
CA SER A 515 26.12 39.43 -20.76
C SER A 515 27.11 40.04 -19.76
N PHE A 516 26.61 40.70 -18.71
CA PHE A 516 27.46 41.31 -17.68
C PHE A 516 28.07 40.25 -16.73
N ASP A 517 27.31 39.21 -16.38
CA ASP A 517 27.81 38.08 -15.58
C ASP A 517 28.85 37.23 -16.35
N GLU A 518 28.68 37.06 -17.67
CA GLU A 518 29.68 36.40 -18.53
C GLU A 518 30.98 37.21 -18.64
N LEU A 519 30.89 38.54 -18.73
CA LEU A 519 32.05 39.45 -18.75
C LEU A 519 32.80 39.49 -17.41
N LEU A 520 32.10 39.33 -16.29
CA LEU A 520 32.72 39.25 -14.95
C LEU A 520 33.44 37.92 -14.71
N HIS A 521 32.91 36.80 -15.22
CA HIS A 521 33.55 35.49 -15.09
C HIS A 521 34.79 35.31 -15.98
N LEU A 522 34.93 36.07 -17.06
CA LEU A 522 36.12 36.07 -17.91
C LEU A 522 37.33 36.79 -17.28
N LYS A 523 37.13 37.61 -16.24
CA LYS A 523 38.22 38.38 -15.58
C LYS A 523 38.87 37.71 -14.37
N THR A 524 38.40 36.54 -13.93
CA THR A 524 38.91 35.89 -12.70
C THR A 524 39.65 34.57 -12.93
N LYS A 525 40.08 34.26 -14.16
CA LYS A 525 41.10 33.21 -14.35
C LYS A 525 42.48 33.81 -14.06
N PRO A 526 43.22 33.33 -13.04
CA PRO A 526 44.63 33.68 -12.92
C PRO A 526 45.39 33.10 -14.13
N PRO A 527 46.44 33.78 -14.62
CA PRO A 527 47.27 33.22 -15.67
C PRO A 527 47.96 31.96 -15.13
N LEU A 528 48.02 30.94 -15.97
CA LEU A 528 48.87 29.78 -15.77
C LEU A 528 50.34 30.24 -15.76
N SER A 529 50.99 30.14 -14.60
CA SER A 529 52.43 29.95 -14.44
C SER A 529 52.67 29.26 -13.11
#